data_AF-A0A254PYF0-F1
#
_entry.id   AF-A0A254PYF0-F1
#
_cell.length_a   1.000
_cell.length_b   1.000
_cell.length_c   1.000
_cell.angle_alpha   90.00
_cell.angle_beta   90.00
_cell.angle_gamma   90.00
#
_symmetry.space_group_name_H-M   'P 1'
#
loop_
_entity.id
_entity.type
_entity.pdbx_description
1 polymer ?
#
loop_
_entity_poly.entity_id
_entity_poly.type
_entity_poly.pdbx_seq_one_letter_code
_entity_poly.pdbx_strand_id
1 'polypeptide(L)'
;MTISNTVTLTAELDLPAYLFGITMLLIVMLVHGLLLLQIAKRYEVKSFLYLSEHKYSSVAVVFYISVLCLFLTHIFEIILWGISLRALNLLPNLGQSILFSGSTYTAMGFMDDLLPSGWKMLAIIIAFSGMFAFAWTASVMISMTKNFRQAYTRLHMQKLKLPAEVIERFK
;
A
#
# COMPACT_ATOMS: atom_id res chain seq x y z
N MET A 1 41.90 5.45 -24.00
CA MET A 1 41.48 6.78 -23.53
C MET A 1 39.96 6.85 -23.54
N THR A 2 39.30 6.04 -22.70
CA THR A 2 37.84 5.79 -22.77
C THR A 2 37.19 5.53 -21.40
N ILE A 3 37.99 5.34 -20.34
CA ILE A 3 37.50 5.05 -18.98
C ILE A 3 37.19 6.35 -18.19
N SER A 4 37.83 7.45 -18.55
CA SER A 4 37.65 8.74 -17.85
C SER A 4 36.30 9.41 -18.11
N ASN A 5 35.66 9.14 -19.26
CA ASN A 5 34.37 9.75 -19.63
C ASN A 5 33.16 9.00 -19.06
N THR A 6 33.30 7.69 -18.79
CA THR A 6 32.20 6.90 -18.21
C THR A 6 32.02 7.22 -16.73
N VAL A 7 33.12 7.38 -15.97
CA VAL A 7 33.08 7.73 -14.54
C VAL A 7 32.45 9.10 -14.29
N THR A 8 32.72 10.09 -15.15
CA THR A 8 32.11 11.43 -15.08
C THR A 8 30.63 11.41 -15.43
N LEU A 9 30.21 10.69 -16.47
CA LEU A 9 28.79 10.60 -16.85
C LEU A 9 27.94 9.87 -15.79
N THR A 10 28.48 8.83 -15.16
CA THR A 10 27.78 8.11 -14.08
C THR A 10 27.62 8.94 -12.80
N ALA A 11 28.54 9.86 -12.55
CA ALA A 11 28.51 10.77 -11.41
C ALA A 11 27.60 11.99 -11.66
N GLU A 12 27.44 12.42 -12.92
CA GLU A 12 26.48 13.47 -13.29
C GLU A 12 25.03 12.99 -13.34
N LEU A 13 24.81 11.69 -13.59
CA LEU A 13 23.48 11.09 -13.75
C LEU A 13 22.94 10.41 -12.48
N ASP A 14 23.54 10.59 -11.29
CA ASP A 14 23.08 10.01 -10.02
C ASP A 14 22.80 8.48 -10.09
N LEU A 15 23.52 7.76 -10.97
CA LEU A 15 23.20 6.39 -11.37
C LEU A 15 23.01 5.39 -10.19
N PRO A 16 23.82 5.45 -9.11
CA PRO A 16 23.61 4.58 -7.94
C PRO A 16 22.24 4.75 -7.28
N ALA A 17 21.73 5.98 -7.21
CA ALA A 17 20.42 6.26 -6.63
C ALA A 17 19.28 5.71 -7.51
N TYR A 18 19.40 5.80 -8.84
CA TYR A 18 18.44 5.20 -9.75
C TYR A 18 18.40 3.67 -9.62
N LEU A 19 19.56 3.02 -9.68
CA LEU A 19 19.64 1.56 -9.60
C LEU A 19 19.09 1.04 -8.27
N PHE A 20 19.52 1.66 -7.16
CA PHE A 20 19.03 1.31 -5.83
C PHE A 20 17.54 1.56 -5.71
N GLY A 21 17.09 2.76 -6.07
CA GLY A 21 15.69 3.17 -5.95
C GLY A 21 14.75 2.30 -6.76
N ILE A 22 15.07 2.01 -8.03
CA ILE A 22 14.26 1.15 -8.89
C ILE A 22 14.21 -0.28 -8.34
N THR A 23 15.35 -0.83 -7.92
CA THR A 23 15.40 -2.17 -7.32
C THR A 23 14.53 -2.24 -6.07
N MET A 24 14.65 -1.23 -5.20
CA MET A 24 13.87 -1.14 -3.96
C MET A 24 12.38 -0.98 -4.23
N LEU A 25 11.99 -0.14 -5.20
CA LEU A 25 10.61 0.01 -5.65
C LEU A 25 10.05 -1.33 -6.12
N LEU A 26 10.79 -2.08 -6.93
CA LEU A 26 10.33 -3.40 -7.42
C LEU A 26 10.13 -4.39 -6.26
N ILE A 27 11.03 -4.39 -5.28
CA ILE A 27 10.89 -5.20 -4.05
C ILE A 27 9.63 -4.80 -3.29
N VAL A 28 9.43 -3.50 -3.06
CA VAL A 28 8.24 -2.97 -2.38
C VAL A 28 6.97 -3.37 -3.13
N MET A 29 6.92 -3.19 -4.46
CA MET A 29 5.77 -3.56 -5.27
C MET A 29 5.47 -5.05 -5.25
N LEU A 30 6.49 -5.91 -5.23
CA LEU A 30 6.33 -7.35 -5.11
C LEU A 30 5.76 -7.73 -3.74
N VAL A 31 6.32 -7.18 -2.66
CA VAL A 31 5.83 -7.41 -1.30
C VAL A 31 4.40 -6.89 -1.13
N HIS A 32 4.12 -5.68 -1.62
CA HIS A 32 2.78 -5.08 -1.63
C HIS A 32 1.78 -6.00 -2.31
N GLY A 33 2.07 -6.40 -3.56
CA GLY A 33 1.19 -7.25 -4.35
C GLY A 33 0.92 -8.61 -3.69
N LEU A 34 1.94 -9.24 -3.09
CA LEU A 34 1.77 -10.49 -2.36
C LEU A 34 0.89 -10.32 -1.12
N LEU A 35 1.15 -9.31 -0.28
CA LEU A 35 0.35 -9.06 0.92
C LEU A 35 -1.10 -8.70 0.57
N LEU A 36 -1.28 -7.81 -0.42
CA LEU A 36 -2.58 -7.40 -0.92
C LEU A 36 -3.37 -8.59 -1.49
N LEU A 37 -2.73 -9.46 -2.28
CA LEU A 37 -3.36 -10.68 -2.79
C LEU A 37 -3.82 -11.59 -1.66
N GLN A 38 -2.97 -11.81 -0.65
CA GLN A 38 -3.30 -12.65 0.49
C GLN A 38 -4.45 -12.07 1.33
N ILE A 39 -4.47 -10.75 1.54
CA ILE A 39 -5.55 -10.06 2.26
C ILE A 39 -6.86 -10.16 1.45
N ALA A 40 -6.82 -9.82 0.16
CA ALA A 40 -7.98 -9.83 -0.71
C ALA A 40 -8.59 -11.23 -0.84
N LYS A 41 -7.76 -12.25 -1.12
CA LYS A 41 -8.20 -13.66 -1.18
C LYS A 41 -8.87 -14.10 0.11
N ARG A 42 -8.26 -13.80 1.27
CA ARG A 42 -8.82 -14.18 2.58
C ARG A 42 -10.14 -13.47 2.84
N TYR A 43 -10.25 -12.19 2.50
CA TYR A 43 -11.50 -11.44 2.60
C TYR A 43 -12.58 -12.04 1.70
N GLU A 44 -12.28 -12.31 0.43
CA GLU A 44 -13.24 -12.83 -0.54
C GLU A 44 -13.83 -14.16 -0.08
N VAL A 45 -12.98 -15.12 0.31
CA VAL A 45 -13.43 -16.44 0.79
C VAL A 45 -14.25 -16.31 2.09
N LYS A 46 -13.77 -15.55 3.07
CA LYS A 46 -14.49 -15.40 4.36
C LYS A 46 -15.80 -14.65 4.20
N SER A 47 -15.82 -13.57 3.42
CA SER A 47 -17.03 -12.78 3.18
C SER A 47 -18.09 -13.59 2.43
N PHE A 48 -17.68 -14.41 1.45
CA PHE A 48 -18.58 -15.34 0.77
C PHE A 48 -19.19 -16.35 1.74
N LEU A 49 -18.38 -17.00 2.59
CA LEU A 49 -18.86 -17.97 3.58
C LEU A 49 -19.86 -17.31 4.56
N TYR A 50 -19.51 -16.16 5.14
CA TYR A 50 -20.40 -15.45 6.06
C TYR A 50 -21.68 -14.93 5.40
N LEU A 51 -21.64 -14.55 4.12
CA LEU A 51 -22.83 -14.20 3.35
C LEU A 51 -23.74 -15.42 3.15
N SER A 52 -23.19 -16.60 2.84
CA SER A 52 -23.96 -17.84 2.69
C SER A 52 -24.59 -18.32 3.99
N GLU A 53 -23.96 -18.02 5.13
CA GLU A 53 -24.47 -18.34 6.46
C GLU A 53 -25.36 -17.24 7.05
N HIS A 54 -25.73 -16.21 6.28
CA HIS A 54 -26.49 -15.04 6.72
C HIS A 54 -25.86 -14.26 7.90
N LYS A 55 -24.55 -14.41 8.13
CA LYS A 55 -23.78 -13.74 9.19
C LYS A 55 -23.30 -12.35 8.76
N TYR A 56 -24.23 -11.45 8.43
CA TYR A 56 -23.91 -10.15 7.83
C TYR A 56 -22.96 -9.27 8.66
N SER A 57 -23.10 -9.26 9.99
CA SER A 57 -22.18 -8.52 10.86
C SER A 57 -20.75 -9.05 10.80
N SER A 58 -20.55 -10.35 10.57
CA SER A 58 -19.22 -10.95 10.45
C SER A 58 -18.52 -10.50 9.17
N VAL A 59 -19.27 -10.30 8.08
CA VAL A 59 -18.73 -9.73 6.83
C VAL A 59 -18.18 -8.33 7.08
N ALA A 60 -18.91 -7.49 7.82
CA ALA A 60 -18.46 -6.14 8.18
C ALA A 60 -17.19 -6.17 9.04
N VAL A 61 -17.12 -7.06 10.04
CA VAL A 61 -15.92 -7.21 10.88
C VAL A 61 -14.70 -7.61 10.04
N VAL A 62 -14.84 -8.62 9.16
CA VAL A 62 -13.72 -9.04 8.31
C VAL A 62 -13.33 -7.98 7.28
N PHE A 63 -14.27 -7.16 6.81
CA PHE A 63 -13.96 -6.00 5.97
C PHE A 63 -13.04 -5.02 6.71
N TYR A 64 -13.42 -4.56 7.91
CA TYR A 64 -12.60 -3.60 8.68
C TYR A 64 -11.25 -4.18 9.10
N ILE A 65 -11.18 -5.46 9.46
CA ILE A 65 -9.90 -6.13 9.73
C ILE A 65 -9.02 -6.10 8.47
N SER A 66 -9.59 -6.38 7.30
CA SER A 66 -8.84 -6.39 6.05
C SER A 66 -8.34 -4.98 5.67
N VAL A 67 -9.17 -3.95 5.88
CA VAL A 67 -8.76 -2.53 5.70
C VAL A 67 -7.63 -2.17 6.65
N LEU A 68 -7.69 -2.59 7.92
CA LEU A 68 -6.60 -2.37 8.87
C LEU A 68 -5.32 -3.09 8.41
N CYS A 69 -5.40 -4.32 7.92
CA CYS A 69 -4.25 -5.03 7.37
C CYS A 69 -3.64 -4.30 6.16
N LEU A 70 -4.46 -3.78 5.24
CA LEU A 70 -3.98 -2.98 4.10
C LEU A 70 -3.27 -1.70 4.56
N PHE A 71 -3.83 -1.01 5.55
CA PHE A 71 -3.18 0.14 6.17
C PHE A 71 -1.81 -0.22 6.79
N LEU A 72 -1.74 -1.32 7.53
CA LEU A 72 -0.48 -1.80 8.11
C LEU A 72 0.56 -2.19 7.05
N THR A 73 0.13 -2.70 5.89
CA THR A 73 1.02 -2.93 4.75
C THR A 73 1.69 -1.63 4.28
N HIS A 74 0.94 -0.53 4.15
CA HIS A 74 1.54 0.76 3.80
C HIS A 74 2.52 1.28 4.87
N ILE A 75 2.17 1.14 6.15
CA ILE A 75 3.09 1.51 7.25
C ILE A 75 4.37 0.67 7.20
N PHE A 76 4.26 -0.62 6.93
CA PHE A 76 5.41 -1.50 6.77
C PHE A 76 6.31 -1.06 5.60
N GLU A 77 5.74 -0.66 4.46
CA GLU A 77 6.51 -0.20 3.30
C GLU A 77 7.22 1.13 3.55
N ILE A 78 6.58 2.05 4.28
CA ILE A 78 7.20 3.29 4.73
C ILE A 78 8.38 3.00 5.66
N ILE A 79 8.21 2.08 6.61
CA ILE A 79 9.30 1.67 7.50
C ILE A 79 10.42 1.01 6.72
N LEU A 80 10.10 0.16 5.74
CA LEU A 80 11.06 -0.54 4.89
C LEU A 80 11.92 0.44 4.08
N TRP A 81 11.31 1.48 3.50
CA TRP A 81 12.03 2.57 2.85
C TRP A 81 12.86 3.38 3.86
N GLY A 82 12.32 3.72 5.03
CA GLY A 82 13.04 4.44 6.08
C GLY A 82 14.29 3.68 6.57
N ILE A 83 14.18 2.37 6.79
CA ILE A 83 15.31 1.49 7.14
C ILE A 83 16.35 1.50 6.02
N SER A 84 15.91 1.44 4.77
CA SER A 84 16.79 1.44 3.59
C SER A 84 17.59 2.74 3.46
N LEU A 85 16.94 3.89 3.65
CA LEU A 85 17.60 5.20 3.67
C LEU A 85 18.61 5.30 4.83
N ARG A 86 18.26 4.75 6.00
CA ARG A 86 19.16 4.72 7.15
C ARG A 86 20.35 3.80 6.94
N ALA A 87 20.16 2.62 6.34
CA ALA A 87 21.22 1.67 6.06
C ALA A 87 22.31 2.24 5.14
N LEU A 88 21.92 3.12 4.23
CA LEU A 88 22.82 3.88 3.36
C LEU A 88 23.38 5.16 4.00
N ASN A 89 23.05 5.44 5.27
CA ASN A 89 23.42 6.64 6.00
C ASN A 89 23.04 7.96 5.29
N LEU A 90 21.93 7.95 4.54
CA LEU A 90 21.49 9.13 3.79
C LEU A 90 20.82 10.20 4.66
N LEU A 91 20.37 9.81 5.87
CA LEU A 91 19.67 10.69 6.80
C LEU A 91 20.19 10.52 8.24
N PRO A 92 20.12 11.58 9.08
CA PRO A 92 20.80 11.63 10.38
C PRO A 92 20.44 10.52 11.36
N ASN A 93 19.17 10.10 11.39
CA ASN A 93 18.68 9.02 12.26
C ASN A 93 17.48 8.29 11.66
N LEU A 94 17.16 7.11 12.18
CA LEU A 94 16.08 6.26 11.67
C LEU A 94 14.70 6.95 11.74
N GLY A 95 14.44 7.74 12.78
CA GLY A 95 13.17 8.47 12.92
C GLY A 95 12.96 9.47 11.78
N GLN A 96 13.98 10.26 11.44
CA GLN A 96 13.96 11.15 10.27
C GLN A 96 13.89 10.38 8.96
N SER A 97 14.52 9.21 8.84
CA SER A 97 14.43 8.37 7.64
C SER A 97 13.02 7.85 7.39
N ILE A 98 12.34 7.37 8.44
CA ILE A 98 10.95 6.90 8.35
C ILE A 98 10.02 8.09 8.10
N LEU A 99 10.24 9.24 8.76
CA LEU A 99 9.40 10.42 8.57
C LEU A 99 9.53 11.00 7.15
N PHE A 100 10.75 11.10 6.63
CA PHE A 100 11.02 11.49 5.25
C PHE A 100 10.36 10.50 4.28
N SER A 101 10.62 9.21 4.45
CA SER A 101 10.02 8.17 3.61
C SER A 101 8.49 8.25 3.63
N GLY A 102 7.87 8.40 4.80
CA GLY A 102 6.42 8.51 4.93
C GLY A 102 5.89 9.74 4.22
N SER A 103 6.49 10.90 4.49
CA SER A 103 6.11 12.18 3.85
C SER A 103 6.15 12.08 2.33
N THR A 104 7.18 11.44 1.78
CA THR A 104 7.35 11.28 0.34
C THR A 104 6.46 10.18 -0.24
N TYR A 105 6.37 9.02 0.40
CA TYR A 105 5.58 7.86 -0.04
C TYR A 105 4.10 8.20 -0.14
N THR A 106 3.57 8.98 0.82
CA THR A 106 2.18 9.46 0.78
C THR A 106 2.01 10.73 -0.06
N ALA A 107 3.07 11.20 -0.73
CA ALA A 107 3.12 12.45 -1.48
C ALA A 107 2.68 13.69 -0.66
N MET A 108 2.84 13.67 0.67
CA MET A 108 2.55 14.83 1.52
C MET A 108 3.62 15.91 1.39
N GLY A 109 4.89 15.51 1.26
CA GLY A 109 5.99 16.43 0.96
C GLY A 109 6.25 17.54 1.98
N PHE A 110 5.84 17.38 3.24
CA PHE A 110 6.07 18.37 4.30
C PHE A 110 7.51 18.38 4.85
N MET A 111 8.31 17.37 4.50
CA MET A 111 9.71 17.31 4.88
C MET A 111 10.55 18.04 3.85
N ASP A 112 11.52 18.82 4.31
CA ASP A 112 12.51 19.47 3.44
C ASP A 112 13.33 18.44 2.65
N ASP A 113 13.98 18.91 1.58
CA ASP A 113 14.91 18.11 0.78
C ASP A 113 16.19 17.80 1.58
N LEU A 114 16.13 16.72 2.36
CA LEU A 114 17.18 16.27 3.28
C LEU A 114 18.18 15.33 2.63
N LEU A 115 17.92 14.86 1.40
CA LEU A 115 18.81 13.91 0.72
C LEU A 115 20.05 14.63 0.16
N PRO A 116 21.23 14.03 0.28
CA PRO A 116 22.44 14.60 -0.30
C PRO A 116 22.34 14.66 -1.84
N SER A 117 23.12 15.56 -2.45
CA SER A 117 23.34 15.56 -3.90
C SER A 117 23.79 14.17 -4.35
N GLY A 118 23.27 13.66 -5.47
CA GLY A 118 23.48 12.25 -5.85
C GLY A 118 22.30 11.34 -5.56
N TRP A 119 21.43 11.71 -4.60
CA TRP A 119 20.39 10.82 -4.07
C TRP A 119 18.98 11.39 -4.12
N LYS A 120 18.81 12.65 -4.52
CA LYS A 120 17.53 13.37 -4.50
C LYS A 120 16.43 12.65 -5.28
N MET A 121 16.79 11.93 -6.35
CA MET A 121 15.83 11.15 -7.13
C MET A 121 15.12 10.04 -6.33
N LEU A 122 15.72 9.55 -5.23
CA LEU A 122 15.05 8.60 -4.34
C LEU A 122 13.74 9.15 -3.81
N ALA A 123 13.63 10.46 -3.55
CA ALA A 123 12.38 11.05 -3.12
C ALA A 123 11.27 10.77 -4.14
N ILE A 124 11.52 11.07 -5.41
CA ILE A 124 10.55 10.85 -6.49
C ILE A 124 10.19 9.36 -6.62
N ILE A 125 11.18 8.47 -6.53
CA ILE A 125 10.96 7.02 -6.61
C ILE A 125 10.12 6.50 -5.43
N ILE A 126 10.37 6.97 -4.21
CA ILE A 126 9.57 6.64 -3.02
C ILE A 126 8.12 7.09 -3.22
N ALA A 127 7.90 8.30 -3.74
CA ALA A 127 6.56 8.81 -4.02
C ALA A 127 5.84 7.96 -5.07
N PHE A 128 6.51 7.57 -6.16
CA PHE A 128 5.94 6.65 -7.14
C PHE A 128 5.56 5.30 -6.52
N SER A 129 6.44 4.73 -5.70
CA SER A 129 6.17 3.48 -4.98
C SER A 129 4.86 3.58 -4.19
N GLY A 130 4.66 4.65 -3.44
CA GLY A 130 3.45 4.85 -2.66
C GLY A 130 2.21 5.11 -3.50
N MET A 131 2.31 5.94 -4.54
CA MET A 131 1.18 6.18 -5.46
C MET A 131 0.70 4.89 -6.12
N PHE A 132 1.61 4.03 -6.60
CA PHE A 132 1.24 2.74 -7.18
C PHE A 132 0.60 1.80 -6.14
N ALA A 133 1.16 1.71 -4.95
CA ALA A 133 0.62 0.90 -3.86
C ALA A 133 -0.79 1.37 -3.45
N PHE A 134 -1.00 2.68 -3.28
CA PHE A 134 -2.32 3.24 -2.94
C PHE A 134 -3.33 3.01 -4.06
N ALA A 135 -2.96 3.23 -5.32
CA ALA A 135 -3.85 2.98 -6.46
C ALA A 135 -4.28 1.51 -6.54
N TRP A 136 -3.34 0.58 -6.34
CA TRP A 136 -3.63 -0.85 -6.34
C TRP A 136 -4.53 -1.21 -5.14
N THR A 137 -4.20 -0.75 -3.94
CA THR A 137 -5.02 -0.95 -2.73
C THR A 137 -6.44 -0.42 -2.92
N ALA A 138 -6.61 0.78 -3.49
CA ALA A 138 -7.92 1.35 -3.78
C ALA A 138 -8.74 0.48 -4.74
N SER A 139 -8.14 -0.01 -5.83
CA SER A 139 -8.84 -0.88 -6.79
C SER A 139 -9.35 -2.18 -6.14
N VAL A 140 -8.56 -2.76 -5.22
CA VAL A 140 -8.92 -3.97 -4.49
C VAL A 140 -9.99 -3.70 -3.44
N MET A 141 -9.90 -2.56 -2.73
CA MET A 141 -10.93 -2.14 -1.79
C MET A 141 -12.29 -1.94 -2.47
N ILE A 142 -12.33 -1.44 -3.71
CA ILE A 142 -13.57 -1.34 -4.49
C ILE A 142 -14.18 -2.72 -4.70
N SER A 143 -13.37 -3.72 -5.09
CA SER A 143 -13.84 -5.11 -5.23
C SER A 143 -14.38 -5.66 -3.90
N MET A 144 -13.66 -5.42 -2.80
CA MET A 144 -14.07 -5.87 -1.47
C MET A 144 -15.40 -5.23 -1.01
N THR A 145 -15.64 -3.98 -1.40
CA THR A 145 -16.83 -3.21 -1.02
C THR A 145 -18.12 -3.86 -1.51
N LYS A 146 -18.07 -4.65 -2.60
CA LYS A 146 -19.22 -5.38 -3.13
C LYS A 146 -19.89 -6.27 -2.07
N ASN A 147 -19.13 -7.18 -1.46
CA ASN A 147 -19.65 -8.12 -0.46
C ASN A 147 -20.04 -7.40 0.84
N PHE A 148 -19.28 -6.36 1.21
CA PHE A 148 -19.57 -5.53 2.38
C PHE A 148 -20.92 -4.82 2.24
N ARG A 149 -21.15 -4.15 1.11
CA ARG A 149 -22.40 -3.44 0.84
C ARG A 149 -23.59 -4.40 0.81
N GLN A 150 -23.43 -5.57 0.19
CA GLN A 150 -24.47 -6.59 0.17
C GLN A 150 -24.86 -7.03 1.60
N ALA A 151 -23.87 -7.34 2.44
CA ALA A 151 -24.11 -7.69 3.84
C ALA A 151 -24.75 -6.55 4.63
N TYR A 152 -24.25 -5.32 4.46
CA TYR A 152 -24.77 -4.13 5.14
C TYR A 152 -26.23 -3.86 4.77
N THR A 153 -26.58 -3.94 3.49
CA THR A 153 -27.96 -3.75 3.02
C THR A 153 -28.88 -4.85 3.54
N ARG A 154 -28.48 -6.13 3.47
CA ARG A 154 -29.30 -7.24 3.99
C ARG A 154 -29.50 -7.15 5.50
N LEU A 155 -28.48 -6.75 6.26
CA LEU A 155 -28.60 -6.48 7.70
C LEU A 155 -29.60 -5.34 7.97
N HIS A 156 -29.58 -4.28 7.17
CA HIS A 156 -30.55 -3.19 7.30
C HIS A 156 -31.97 -3.64 6.97
N MET A 157 -32.16 -4.44 5.92
CA MET A 157 -33.46 -5.03 5.56
C MET A 157 -34.03 -5.92 6.68
N GLN A 158 -33.18 -6.68 7.38
CA GLN A 158 -33.58 -7.45 8.56
C GLN A 158 -34.07 -6.54 9.70
N LYS A 159 -33.37 -5.42 9.95
CA LYS A 159 -33.80 -4.43 10.96
C LYS A 159 -35.16 -3.80 10.63
N LEU A 160 -35.47 -3.66 9.34
CA LEU A 160 -36.78 -3.19 8.85
C LEU A 160 -37.86 -4.29 8.85
N LYS A 161 -37.55 -5.52 9.28
CA LYS A 161 -38.47 -6.67 9.31
C LYS A 161 -39.07 -7.00 7.94
N LEU A 162 -38.32 -6.80 6.85
CA LEU A 162 -38.77 -7.22 5.52
C LEU A 162 -38.90 -8.75 5.43
N PRO A 163 -39.83 -9.30 4.62
CA PRO A 163 -39.97 -10.73 4.44
C PRO A 163 -38.68 -11.37 3.91
N ALA A 164 -38.35 -12.59 4.39
CA ALA A 164 -37.14 -13.31 3.99
C ALA A 164 -37.02 -13.47 2.47
N GLU A 165 -38.12 -13.75 1.78
CA GLU A 165 -38.18 -13.88 0.33
C GLU A 165 -37.71 -12.59 -0.40
N VAL A 166 -38.05 -11.41 0.14
CA VAL A 166 -37.62 -10.12 -0.44
C VAL A 166 -36.12 -9.92 -0.24
N ILE A 167 -35.60 -10.28 0.93
CA ILE A 167 -34.17 -10.18 1.27
C ILE A 167 -33.33 -11.14 0.41
N GLU A 168 -33.82 -12.37 0.20
CA GLU A 168 -33.14 -13.39 -0.60
C GLU A 168 -33.10 -13.05 -2.09
N ARG A 169 -34.15 -12.39 -2.61
CA ARG A 169 -34.17 -11.86 -3.99
C ARG A 169 -33.17 -10.73 -4.22
N PHE A 170 -32.72 -10.04 -3.17
CA PHE A 170 -31.72 -8.98 -3.27
C PHE A 170 -30.32 -9.60 -3.41
N LYS A 171 -29.84 -9.70 -4.67
CA LYS A 171 -28.47 -10.12 -4.99
C LYS A 171 -27.49 -8.96 -4.89
#